data_AF-A0A3B9PM54-F1
#
_entry.id   AF-A0A3B9PM54-F1
#
_cell.length_a   1.000
_cell.length_b   1.000
_cell.length_c   1.000
_cell.angle_alpha   90.00
_cell.angle_beta   90.00
_cell.angle_gamma   90.00
#
_symmetry.space_group_name_H-M   'P 1'
#
loop_
_entity.id
_entity.type
_entity.pdbx_description
1 polymer ?
#
loop_
_entity_poly.entity_id
_entity_poly.type
_entity_poly.pdbx_seq_one_letter_code
_entity_poly.pdbx_strand_id
1 'polypeptide(L)'
;RQTLNCIRCGACMNHCPVYTRIGGHAYGTVYPGPIGKIVTPHMLGLDTTRDLPTASSMCGACGEVCPVKIPIPALLRRLREEAVRPPAAEPQHMRGQGAKYSRKEAMIWKAWRKLNTSPALYRAAMYAGTRFRGLMPSNIGPWTEHRSAPRPAARTLHELAHEHLGDER
;
A
#
# COMPACT_ATOMS: atom_id res chain seq x y z
N ARG A 1 -9.19 -5.00 -19.95
CA ARG A 1 -9.44 -4.49 -21.32
C ARG A 1 -8.52 -3.33 -21.69
N GLN A 2 -8.42 -2.25 -20.91
CA GLN A 2 -7.58 -1.09 -21.24
C GLN A 2 -6.10 -1.43 -21.54
N THR A 3 -5.52 -2.39 -20.81
CA THR A 3 -4.13 -2.85 -21.05
C THR A 3 -3.89 -3.38 -22.46
N LEU A 4 -4.92 -3.90 -23.14
CA LEU A 4 -4.81 -4.42 -24.51
C LEU A 4 -4.59 -3.32 -25.55
N ASN A 5 -4.80 -2.06 -25.20
CA ASN A 5 -4.48 -0.91 -26.06
C ASN A 5 -2.97 -0.62 -26.10
N CYS A 6 -2.15 -1.37 -25.35
CA CYS A 6 -0.72 -1.12 -25.28
C CYS A 6 -0.04 -1.34 -26.63
N ILE A 7 0.55 -0.27 -27.18
CA ILE A 7 1.32 -0.30 -28.43
C ILE A 7 2.81 -0.65 -28.22
N ARG A 8 3.20 -1.08 -27.01
CA ARG A 8 4.59 -1.44 -26.64
C ARG A 8 5.64 -0.35 -26.94
N CYS A 9 5.30 0.92 -26.78
CA CYS A 9 6.20 2.05 -27.03
C CYS A 9 7.30 2.27 -25.96
N GLY A 10 7.27 1.56 -24.82
CA GLY A 10 8.30 1.66 -23.77
C GLY A 10 8.23 2.92 -22.88
N ALA A 11 7.46 3.95 -23.23
CA ALA A 11 7.41 5.22 -22.50
C ALA A 11 7.16 5.04 -20.99
N CYS A 12 6.18 4.21 -20.62
CA CYS A 12 5.85 3.94 -19.22
C CYS A 12 7.00 3.26 -18.45
N MET A 13 7.84 2.45 -19.09
CA MET A 13 8.97 1.78 -18.44
C MET A 13 10.11 2.76 -18.19
N ASN A 14 10.42 3.61 -19.17
CA ASN A 14 11.53 4.56 -19.11
C ASN A 14 11.29 5.68 -18.08
N HIS A 15 10.04 6.03 -17.83
CA HIS A 15 9.66 7.02 -16.82
C HIS A 15 9.34 6.40 -15.45
N CYS A 16 9.38 5.07 -15.31
CA CYS A 16 9.12 4.43 -14.03
C CYS A 16 10.39 4.44 -13.17
N PRO A 17 10.42 5.17 -12.04
CA PRO A 17 11.61 5.25 -11.19
C PRO A 17 11.99 3.91 -10.57
N VAL A 18 11.04 2.99 -10.43
CA VAL A 18 11.33 1.64 -9.96
C VAL A 18 12.08 0.87 -11.04
N TYR A 19 11.55 0.84 -12.26
CA TYR A 19 12.15 0.09 -13.37
C TYR A 19 13.56 0.59 -13.70
N THR A 20 13.77 1.91 -13.76
CA THR A 20 15.07 2.50 -14.06
C THR A 20 16.13 2.22 -13.00
N ARG A 21 15.73 1.89 -11.76
CA ARG A 21 16.66 1.55 -10.67
C ARG A 21 16.97 0.07 -10.55
N ILE A 22 15.98 -0.80 -10.71
CA ILE A 22 16.15 -2.26 -10.48
C ILE A 22 16.30 -3.08 -11.77
N GLY A 23 16.02 -2.47 -12.93
CA GLY A 23 16.03 -3.14 -14.23
C GLY A 23 14.88 -4.14 -14.44
N GLY A 24 14.91 -4.81 -15.59
CA GLY A 24 13.87 -5.76 -15.98
C GLY A 24 13.96 -7.12 -15.30
N HIS A 25 15.17 -7.61 -14.99
CA HIS A 25 15.37 -8.94 -14.41
C HIS A 25 14.71 -9.10 -13.04
N ALA A 26 14.66 -8.04 -12.24
CA ALA A 26 14.01 -8.06 -10.92
C ALA A 26 12.50 -8.33 -10.98
N TYR A 27 11.87 -8.26 -12.16
CA TYR A 27 10.45 -8.55 -12.34
C TYR A 27 10.18 -10.05 -12.54
N GLY A 28 11.21 -10.86 -12.81
CA GLY A 28 11.08 -12.33 -12.90
C GLY A 28 10.23 -12.85 -14.06
N THR A 29 9.79 -12.00 -14.99
CA THR A 29 8.95 -12.38 -16.13
C THR A 29 9.39 -11.70 -17.42
N VAL A 30 8.92 -12.23 -18.56
CA VAL A 30 9.24 -11.72 -19.90
C VAL A 30 8.75 -10.28 -20.12
N TYR A 31 7.69 -9.87 -19.42
CA TYR A 31 7.14 -8.52 -19.52
C TYR A 31 7.57 -7.69 -18.31
N PRO A 32 8.56 -6.79 -18.45
CA PRO A 32 8.97 -5.92 -17.37
C PRO A 32 8.18 -4.59 -17.33
N GLY A 33 8.51 -3.75 -16.35
CA GLY A 33 7.97 -2.40 -16.24
C GLY A 33 6.50 -2.36 -15.81
N PRO A 34 5.87 -1.18 -15.82
CA PRO A 34 4.50 -1.02 -15.32
C PRO A 34 3.46 -1.84 -16.09
N ILE A 35 3.62 -2.03 -17.40
CA ILE A 35 2.73 -2.89 -18.21
C ILE A 35 2.89 -4.36 -17.81
N GLY A 36 4.12 -4.82 -17.62
CA GLY A 36 4.41 -6.18 -17.15
C GLY A 36 3.72 -6.51 -15.83
N LYS A 37 3.76 -5.58 -14.87
CA LYS A 37 3.07 -5.69 -13.58
C LYS A 37 1.55 -5.83 -13.69
N ILE A 38 0.96 -5.52 -14.84
CA ILE A 38 -0.47 -5.69 -15.09
C ILE A 38 -0.74 -6.94 -15.91
N VAL A 39 -0.03 -7.12 -17.03
CA VAL A 39 -0.26 -8.23 -17.96
C VAL A 39 0.12 -9.58 -17.33
N THR A 40 1.24 -9.64 -16.62
CA THR A 40 1.72 -10.90 -16.05
C THR A 40 0.73 -11.50 -15.03
N PRO A 41 0.17 -10.76 -14.05
CA PRO A 41 -0.87 -11.31 -13.18
C PRO A 41 -2.11 -11.83 -13.92
N HIS A 42 -2.48 -11.21 -15.04
CA HIS A 42 -3.60 -11.72 -15.86
C HIS A 42 -3.27 -13.01 -16.61
N MET A 43 -2.00 -13.23 -16.96
CA MET A 43 -1.56 -14.46 -17.63
C MET A 43 -1.27 -15.60 -16.63
N LEU A 44 -0.51 -15.30 -15.58
CA LEU A 44 0.03 -16.31 -14.65
C LEU A 44 -0.79 -16.45 -13.36
N GLY A 45 -1.74 -15.54 -13.11
CA GLY A 45 -2.49 -15.49 -11.84
C GLY A 45 -1.67 -14.84 -10.72
N LEU A 46 -2.38 -14.31 -9.72
CA LEU A 46 -1.76 -13.62 -8.60
C LEU A 46 -0.98 -14.53 -7.66
N ASP A 47 -1.22 -15.84 -7.64
CA ASP A 47 -0.51 -16.79 -6.76
C ASP A 47 1.01 -16.73 -6.96
N THR A 48 1.45 -16.60 -8.21
CA THR A 48 2.87 -16.54 -8.60
C THR A 48 3.37 -15.11 -8.79
N THR A 49 2.47 -14.13 -8.96
CA THR A 49 2.84 -12.75 -9.33
C THR A 49 2.43 -11.70 -8.29
N ARG A 50 2.02 -12.10 -7.10
CA ARG A 50 1.47 -11.21 -6.04
C ARG A 50 2.36 -10.03 -5.67
N ASP A 51 3.67 -10.13 -5.90
CA ASP A 51 4.62 -9.05 -5.59
C ASP A 51 4.75 -8.01 -6.69
N LEU A 52 4.43 -8.36 -7.94
CA LEU A 52 4.55 -7.44 -9.08
C LEU A 52 3.69 -6.18 -8.91
N PRO A 53 2.38 -6.25 -8.56
CA PRO A 53 1.59 -5.06 -8.33
C PRO A 53 2.11 -4.23 -7.16
N THR A 54 2.65 -4.88 -6.12
CA THR A 54 3.17 -4.21 -4.90
C THR A 54 4.52 -3.54 -5.13
N ALA A 55 5.32 -4.01 -6.08
CA ALA A 55 6.61 -3.42 -6.44
C ALA A 55 6.50 -2.06 -7.16
N SER A 56 5.61 -1.16 -6.75
CA SER A 56 5.37 0.15 -7.35
C SER A 56 5.28 1.23 -6.27
N SER A 57 5.91 2.39 -6.53
CA SER A 57 5.83 3.57 -5.67
C SER A 57 4.51 4.33 -5.78
N MET A 58 3.64 3.95 -6.73
CA MET A 58 2.36 4.63 -6.99
C MET A 58 2.51 6.13 -7.37
N CYS A 59 3.66 6.54 -7.89
CA CYS A 59 3.96 7.94 -8.26
C CYS A 59 3.18 8.50 -9.47
N GLY A 60 2.44 7.69 -10.24
CA GLY A 60 1.60 8.17 -11.34
C GLY A 60 2.28 8.39 -12.70
N ALA A 61 3.60 8.64 -12.76
CA ALA A 61 4.33 9.00 -13.99
C ALA A 61 4.02 8.12 -15.22
N CYS A 62 3.93 6.80 -15.03
CA CYS A 62 3.61 5.86 -16.11
C CYS A 62 2.25 6.10 -16.80
N GLY A 63 1.27 6.64 -16.09
CA GLY A 63 -0.04 7.00 -16.63
C GLY A 63 -0.01 8.32 -17.40
N GLU A 64 0.78 9.28 -16.92
CA GLU A 64 0.92 10.62 -17.54
C GLU A 64 1.60 10.54 -18.91
N VAL A 65 2.65 9.73 -19.02
CA VAL A 65 3.43 9.59 -20.27
C VAL A 65 2.84 8.60 -21.27
N CYS A 66 1.73 7.95 -20.95
CA CYS A 66 1.16 6.91 -21.80
C CYS A 66 0.44 7.53 -23.02
N PRO A 67 0.92 7.34 -24.26
CA PRO A 67 0.32 7.98 -25.43
C PRO A 67 -1.10 7.46 -25.73
N VAL A 68 -1.41 6.25 -25.29
CA VAL A 68 -2.72 5.60 -25.44
C VAL A 68 -3.57 5.66 -24.16
N LYS A 69 -3.16 6.49 -23.19
CA LYS A 69 -3.93 6.84 -21.98
C LYS A 69 -4.41 5.63 -21.16
N ILE A 70 -3.58 4.60 -21.02
CA ILE A 70 -3.87 3.46 -20.15
C ILE A 70 -3.72 3.95 -18.69
N PRO A 71 -4.73 3.79 -17.82
CA PRO A 71 -4.66 4.22 -16.43
C PRO A 71 -3.89 3.20 -15.57
N ILE A 72 -2.60 3.06 -15.86
CA ILE A 72 -1.70 2.07 -15.25
C ILE A 72 -1.75 2.11 -13.71
N PRO A 73 -1.68 3.27 -13.02
CA PRO A 73 -1.75 3.29 -11.55
C PRO A 73 -3.06 2.74 -10.99
N ALA A 74 -4.19 3.03 -11.63
CA ALA A 74 -5.49 2.54 -11.20
C ALA A 74 -5.62 1.02 -11.39
N LEU A 75 -5.09 0.49 -12.50
CA LEU A 75 -5.04 -0.95 -12.75
C LEU A 75 -4.16 -1.68 -11.73
N LEU A 76 -3.00 -1.11 -11.37
CA LEU A 76 -2.13 -1.67 -10.33
C LEU A 76 -2.81 -1.64 -8.95
N ARG A 77 -3.52 -0.55 -8.61
CA ARG A 77 -4.30 -0.47 -7.37
C ARG A 77 -5.35 -1.59 -7.32
N ARG A 78 -6.10 -1.79 -8.40
CA ARG A 78 -7.10 -2.87 -8.49
C ARG A 78 -6.46 -4.24 -8.27
N LEU A 79 -5.33 -4.52 -8.91
CA LEU A 79 -4.62 -5.79 -8.71
C LEU A 79 -4.13 -5.98 -7.26
N ARG A 80 -3.72 -4.91 -6.58
CA ARG A 80 -3.40 -4.96 -5.14
C ARG A 80 -4.63 -5.27 -4.29
N GLU A 81 -5.77 -4.68 -4.62
CA GLU A 81 -7.05 -4.94 -3.95
C GLU A 81 -7.48 -6.40 -4.13
N GLU A 82 -7.40 -6.95 -5.35
CA GLU A 82 -7.72 -8.37 -5.59
C GLU A 82 -6.74 -9.31 -4.87
N ALA A 83 -5.45 -8.94 -4.76
CA ALA A 83 -4.46 -9.76 -4.05
C ALA A 83 -4.75 -9.90 -2.55
N VAL A 84 -5.38 -8.90 -1.91
CA VAL A 84 -5.73 -8.94 -0.48
C VAL A 84 -7.22 -9.17 -0.23
N ARG A 85 -8.01 -9.40 -1.27
CA ARG A 85 -9.44 -9.71 -1.16
C ARG A 85 -9.63 -11.08 -0.51
N PRO A 86 -10.70 -11.30 0.30
CA PRO A 86 -10.95 -12.62 0.84
C PRO A 86 -11.04 -13.68 -0.26
N PRO A 87 -10.37 -14.84 -0.14
CA PRO A 87 -10.32 -15.85 -1.20
C PRO A 87 -11.68 -16.38 -1.62
N ALA A 88 -12.65 -16.45 -0.70
CA ALA A 88 -14.02 -16.89 -0.95
C ALA A 88 -14.98 -15.75 -1.37
N ALA A 89 -14.49 -14.54 -1.64
CA ALA A 89 -15.34 -13.42 -2.02
C ALA A 89 -15.77 -13.53 -3.48
N GLU A 90 -17.08 -13.56 -3.72
CA GLU A 90 -17.65 -13.54 -5.07
C GLU A 90 -17.96 -12.11 -5.56
N PRO A 91 -17.93 -11.86 -6.89
CA PRO A 91 -17.42 -12.78 -7.91
C PRO A 91 -15.88 -12.87 -7.87
N GLN A 92 -15.34 -14.03 -8.21
CA GLN A 92 -13.90 -14.18 -8.50
C GLN A 92 -13.52 -13.38 -9.75
N HIS A 93 -12.69 -12.35 -9.61
CA HIS A 93 -12.30 -11.52 -10.76
C HIS A 93 -11.09 -12.06 -11.52
N MET A 94 -10.22 -12.84 -10.87
CA MET A 94 -9.02 -13.39 -11.49
C MET A 94 -8.45 -14.59 -10.73
N ARG A 95 -7.62 -15.38 -11.41
CA ARG A 95 -6.85 -16.48 -10.81
C ARG A 95 -5.92 -15.96 -9.72
N GLY A 96 -5.94 -16.59 -8.55
CA GLY A 96 -5.12 -16.22 -7.40
C GLY A 96 -5.63 -15.01 -6.61
N GLN A 97 -6.92 -14.66 -6.74
CA GLN A 97 -7.55 -13.67 -5.85
C GLN A 97 -7.29 -14.05 -4.38
N GLY A 98 -6.87 -13.08 -3.58
CA GLY A 98 -6.52 -13.33 -2.18
C GLY A 98 -5.16 -13.98 -1.95
N ALA A 99 -4.26 -14.02 -2.95
CA ALA A 99 -2.90 -14.56 -2.80
C ALA A 99 -2.03 -13.92 -1.70
N LYS A 100 -2.42 -12.73 -1.20
CA LYS A 100 -1.84 -12.01 -0.05
C LYS A 100 -2.82 -11.83 1.10
N TYR A 101 -3.96 -12.51 1.07
CA TYR A 101 -4.96 -12.37 2.12
C TYR A 101 -4.47 -12.97 3.44
N SER A 102 -4.61 -12.20 4.52
CA SER A 102 -4.37 -12.66 5.88
C SER A 102 -5.53 -12.25 6.77
N ARG A 103 -6.17 -13.22 7.44
CA ARG A 103 -7.27 -12.95 8.39
C ARG A 103 -6.80 -12.07 9.54
N LYS A 104 -5.58 -12.29 10.03
CA LYS A 104 -4.97 -11.51 11.12
C LYS A 104 -4.80 -10.06 10.68
N GLU A 105 -4.21 -9.83 9.51
CA GLU A 105 -4.00 -8.49 8.97
C GLU A 105 -5.33 -7.77 8.70
N ALA A 106 -6.31 -8.47 8.12
CA ALA A 106 -7.64 -7.92 7.89
C ALA A 106 -8.35 -7.49 9.20
N MET A 107 -8.19 -8.27 10.28
CA MET A 107 -8.72 -7.90 11.60
C MET A 107 -8.00 -6.69 12.19
N ILE A 108 -6.67 -6.62 12.07
CA ILE A 108 -5.86 -5.47 12.50
C ILE A 108 -6.33 -4.20 11.79
N TRP A 109 -6.47 -4.22 10.47
CA TRP A 109 -6.95 -3.06 9.71
C TRP A 109 -8.39 -2.66 10.05
N LYS A 110 -9.28 -3.64 10.31
CA LYS A 110 -10.65 -3.35 10.77
C LYS A 110 -10.65 -2.68 12.15
N ALA A 111 -9.85 -3.17 13.08
CA ALA A 111 -9.69 -2.57 14.41
C ALA A 111 -9.10 -1.16 14.31
N TRP A 112 -8.04 -1.00 13.52
CA TRP A 112 -7.41 0.30 13.25
C TRP A 112 -8.40 1.30 12.63
N ARG A 113 -9.21 0.86 11.65
CA ARG A 113 -10.28 1.69 11.08
C ARG A 113 -11.25 2.14 12.16
N LYS A 114 -11.82 1.19 12.93
CA LYS A 114 -12.80 1.51 13.98
C LYS A 114 -12.24 2.50 15.01
N LEU A 115 -10.97 2.34 15.36
CA LEU A 115 -10.26 3.22 16.28
C LEU A 115 -10.12 4.64 15.71
N ASN A 116 -9.68 4.78 14.46
CA ASN A 116 -9.38 6.08 13.86
C ASN A 116 -10.60 6.81 13.30
N THR A 117 -11.72 6.12 13.03
CA THR A 117 -12.95 6.76 12.56
C THR A 117 -13.89 7.18 13.69
N SER A 118 -13.65 6.76 14.93
CA SER A 118 -14.44 7.15 16.09
C SER A 118 -13.69 8.20 16.91
N PRO A 119 -14.17 9.47 16.97
CA PRO A 119 -13.46 10.54 17.67
C PRO A 119 -13.23 10.24 19.16
N ALA A 120 -14.20 9.64 19.85
CA ALA A 120 -14.08 9.30 21.27
C ALA A 120 -13.04 8.20 21.51
N LEU A 121 -13.07 7.11 20.72
CA LEU A 121 -12.09 6.03 20.84
C LEU A 121 -10.68 6.51 20.49
N TYR A 122 -10.54 7.32 19.44
CA TYR A 122 -9.27 7.89 19.05
C TYR A 122 -8.67 8.76 20.16
N ARG A 123 -9.45 9.68 20.74
CA ARG A 123 -8.99 10.54 21.84
C ARG A 123 -8.58 9.72 23.07
N ALA A 124 -9.40 8.74 23.47
CA ALA A 124 -9.08 7.87 24.59
C ALA A 124 -7.80 7.06 24.36
N ALA A 125 -7.63 6.49 23.16
CA ALA A 125 -6.44 5.71 22.83
C ALA A 125 -5.18 6.57 22.72
N MET A 126 -5.27 7.78 22.14
CA MET A 126 -4.14 8.70 22.10
C MET A 126 -3.76 9.15 23.51
N TYR A 127 -4.74 9.51 24.35
CA TYR A 127 -4.49 9.87 25.75
C TYR A 127 -3.84 8.72 26.53
N ALA A 128 -4.36 7.50 26.40
CA ALA A 128 -3.75 6.32 27.00
C ALA A 128 -2.32 6.10 26.46
N GLY A 129 -2.11 6.25 25.15
CA GLY A 129 -0.81 6.08 24.51
C GLY A 129 0.26 7.06 25.00
N THR A 130 -0.11 8.28 25.36
CA THR A 130 0.84 9.26 25.92
C THR A 130 1.13 9.00 27.40
N ARG A 131 0.12 8.62 28.20
CA ARG A 131 0.27 8.33 29.64
C ARG A 131 0.98 7.02 29.92
N PHE A 132 0.71 5.99 29.12
CA PHE A 132 1.35 4.69 29.21
C PHE A 132 2.54 4.52 28.25
N ARG A 133 3.13 5.63 27.79
CA ARG A 133 4.27 5.61 26.85
C ARG A 133 5.48 4.79 27.32
N GLY A 134 5.65 4.61 28.64
CA GLY A 134 6.70 3.79 29.23
C GLY A 134 6.51 2.28 29.04
N LEU A 135 5.28 1.84 28.75
CA LEU A 135 4.94 0.44 28.44
C LEU A 135 5.13 0.11 26.96
N MET A 136 5.59 1.07 26.15
CA MET A 136 5.86 0.83 24.73
C MET A 136 6.98 -0.19 24.57
N PRO A 137 6.76 -1.31 23.85
CA PRO A 137 7.79 -2.33 23.68
C PRO A 137 9.01 -1.77 22.94
N SER A 138 10.21 -2.13 23.41
CA SER A 138 11.47 -1.75 22.79
C SER A 138 11.75 -2.49 21.49
N ASN A 139 11.08 -3.62 21.26
CA ASN A 139 11.18 -4.42 20.04
C ASN A 139 9.78 -4.57 19.41
N ILE A 140 9.60 -4.01 18.21
CA ILE A 140 8.34 -4.04 17.45
C ILE A 140 8.51 -4.93 16.19
N GLY A 141 9.38 -5.94 16.29
CA GLY A 141 9.68 -6.86 15.19
C GLY A 141 10.51 -6.18 14.09
N PRO A 142 10.17 -6.35 12.80
CA PRO A 142 11.00 -5.90 11.68
C PRO A 142 11.31 -4.41 11.66
N TRP A 143 10.44 -3.58 12.26
CA TRP A 143 10.70 -2.13 12.35
C TRP A 143 11.99 -1.85 13.15
N THR A 144 12.18 -2.54 14.27
CA THR A 144 13.28 -2.31 15.20
C THR A 144 14.61 -2.93 14.76
N GLU A 145 14.64 -3.66 13.64
CA GLU A 145 15.87 -4.17 13.04
C GLU A 145 16.73 -3.05 12.43
N HIS A 146 16.07 -2.01 11.89
CA HIS A 146 16.74 -0.91 11.20
C HIS A 146 16.33 0.48 11.68
N ARG A 147 15.33 0.58 12.58
CA ARG A 147 14.81 1.85 13.09
C ARG A 147 14.68 1.82 14.60
N SER A 148 14.79 2.98 15.23
CA SER A 148 14.51 3.10 16.66
C SER A 148 13.03 2.81 16.95
N ALA A 149 12.75 2.18 18.09
CA ALA A 149 11.39 1.99 18.57
C ALA A 149 10.72 3.36 18.75
N PRO A 150 9.53 3.59 18.13
CA PRO A 150 8.81 4.83 18.29
C PRO A 150 8.45 5.05 19.76
N ARG A 151 8.77 6.23 20.31
CA ARG A 151 8.35 6.64 21.64
C ARG A 151 7.20 7.62 21.52
N PRO A 152 5.99 7.29 22.00
CA PRO A 152 4.88 8.24 22.01
C PRO A 152 5.25 9.54 22.72
N ALA A 153 4.79 10.66 22.17
CA ALA A 153 4.96 11.97 22.79
C ALA A 153 4.27 12.03 24.17
N ALA A 154 4.72 12.95 25.04
CA ALA A 154 4.11 13.09 26.37
C ALA A 154 2.71 13.71 26.33
N ARG A 155 2.41 14.48 25.28
CA ARG A 155 1.13 15.15 25.05
C ARG A 155 0.59 14.77 23.69
N THR A 156 -0.73 14.70 23.58
CA THR A 156 -1.39 14.43 22.31
C THR A 156 -1.36 15.66 21.42
N LEU A 157 -1.47 15.46 20.10
CA LEU A 157 -1.57 16.58 19.16
C LEU A 157 -2.76 17.51 19.49
N HIS A 158 -3.86 16.97 20.01
CA HIS A 158 -5.04 17.76 20.37
C HIS A 158 -4.78 18.65 21.59
N GLU A 159 -4.07 18.14 22.60
CA GLU A 159 -3.67 18.95 23.77
C GLU A 159 -2.68 20.05 23.38
N LEU A 160 -1.77 19.77 22.45
CA LEU A 160 -0.82 20.77 21.93
C LEU A 160 -1.54 21.83 21.10
N ALA A 161 -2.46 21.42 20.23
CA ALA A 161 -3.25 22.35 19.41
C ALA A 161 -4.17 23.23 20.26
N HIS A 162 -4.79 22.70 21.31
CA HIS A 162 -5.66 23.49 22.19
C HIS A 162 -4.90 24.53 23.00
N GLU A 163 -3.70 24.21 23.48
CA GLU A 163 -2.84 25.18 24.17
C GLU A 163 -2.40 26.27 23.19
N HIS A 164 -1.84 25.90 22.04
CA HIS A 164 -1.32 26.87 21.08
C HIS A 164 -2.40 27.80 20.52
N LEU A 165 -3.57 27.27 20.13
CA LEU A 165 -4.67 28.06 19.60
C LEU A 165 -5.53 28.72 20.70
N GLY A 166 -5.36 28.29 21.95
CA GLY A 166 -6.02 28.86 23.12
C GLY A 166 -5.29 30.08 23.67
N ASP A 167 -3.95 30.10 23.57
CA ASP A 167 -3.10 31.23 23.95
C ASP A 167 -3.16 32.39 22.93
N GLU A 168 -3.67 32.15 21.72
CA GLU A 168 -3.89 33.18 20.68
C GLU A 168 -5.21 33.95 20.84
N ARG A 169 -6.01 33.68 21.88
CA ARG A 169 -7.36 34.25 22.07
C ARG A 169 -7.46 35.15 23.31
#